data_AF-T2JPN2-F1
#
_entry.id   AF-T2JPN2-F1
#
_cell.length_a   1.000
_cell.length_b   1.000
_cell.length_c   1.000
_cell.angle_alpha   90.00
_cell.angle_beta   90.00
_cell.angle_gamma   90.00
#
_symmetry.space_group_name_H-M   'P 1'
#
loop_
_entity.id
_entity.type
_entity.pdbx_description
1 polymer ?
#
loop_
_entity_poly.entity_id
_entity_poly.type
_entity_poly.pdbx_seq_one_letter_code
_entity_poly.pdbx_strand_id
1 'polypeptide(L)'
;MSDLFHEDVPISYLQEVFAVMKETPWHIYQILTKRDQRLVELAPELEWSDNIWMGVSVENQPYTERIDALREVPAKVRFLSCEPLLGALELDLTGIHWVIVGGESGFKHRPIKPEWVQSILEQTQKAEVPFFFKQWGGRYSKAGGRIFNDRTWDQMPIAWNEHLMQYKHKFSSKSKLMKIKQKFLLSTH
;
A
#
# COMPACT_ATOMS: atom_id res chain seq x y z
N MET A 1 10.25 -8.21 -7.66
CA MET A 1 9.85 -8.52 -6.27
C MET A 1 9.20 -9.88 -6.35
N SER A 2 9.71 -10.85 -5.59
CA SER A 2 9.09 -12.18 -5.55
C SER A 2 7.83 -12.10 -4.69
N ASP A 3 6.75 -12.70 -5.15
CA ASP A 3 5.49 -12.76 -4.40
C ASP A 3 5.68 -13.73 -3.24
N LEU A 4 5.52 -13.26 -2.00
CA LEU A 4 5.71 -14.07 -0.80
C LEU A 4 4.69 -15.23 -0.76
N PHE A 5 3.50 -15.03 -1.32
CA PHE A 5 2.45 -16.04 -1.41
C PHE A 5 2.48 -16.78 -2.76
N HIS A 6 3.64 -16.94 -3.39
CA HIS A 6 3.76 -17.86 -4.52
C HIS A 6 3.54 -19.31 -4.05
N GLU A 7 3.01 -20.18 -4.92
CA GLU A 7 2.70 -21.57 -4.59
C GLU A 7 3.95 -22.39 -4.22
N ASP A 8 5.08 -22.08 -4.86
CA ASP A 8 6.38 -22.69 -4.59
C ASP A 8 7.03 -22.25 -3.28
N VAL A 9 6.48 -21.24 -2.59
CA VAL A 9 6.98 -20.81 -1.29
C VAL A 9 6.33 -21.68 -0.21
N PRO A 10 7.11 -22.51 0.52
CA PRO A 10 6.55 -23.40 1.53
C PRO A 10 6.08 -22.62 2.76
N ILE A 11 5.04 -23.12 3.43
CA ILE A 11 4.46 -22.46 4.61
C ILE A 11 5.47 -22.30 5.75
N SER A 12 6.38 -23.26 5.94
CA SER A 12 7.43 -23.16 6.97
C SER A 12 8.32 -21.93 6.76
N TYR A 13 8.65 -21.61 5.51
CA TYR A 13 9.42 -20.40 5.20
C TYR A 13 8.62 -19.12 5.48
N LEU A 14 7.31 -19.13 5.20
CA LEU A 14 6.44 -18.00 5.55
C LEU A 14 6.38 -17.77 7.06
N GLN A 15 6.29 -18.85 7.84
CA GLN A 15 6.29 -18.77 9.30
C GLN A 15 7.60 -18.18 9.83
N GLU A 16 8.75 -18.60 9.30
CA GLU A 16 10.05 -18.01 9.64
C GLU A 16 10.12 -16.52 9.29
N VAL A 17 9.63 -16.13 8.11
CA VAL A 17 9.60 -14.72 7.69
C VAL A 17 8.71 -13.88 8.61
N PHE A 18 7.51 -14.36 8.95
CA PHE A 18 6.58 -13.65 9.83
C PHE A 18 7.12 -13.56 11.26
N ALA A 19 7.78 -14.59 11.77
CA ALA A 19 8.48 -14.54 13.06
C ALA A 19 9.54 -13.43 13.08
N VAL A 20 10.38 -13.31 12.05
CA VAL A 20 11.38 -12.22 11.97
C VAL A 20 10.71 -10.84 11.91
N MET A 21 9.62 -10.71 11.15
CA MET A 21 8.89 -9.43 11.06
C MET A 21 8.33 -9.02 12.43
N LYS A 22 7.78 -9.96 13.18
CA LYS A 22 7.26 -9.74 14.54
C LYS A 22 8.36 -9.38 15.54
N GLU A 23 9.54 -10.01 15.44
CA GLU A 23 10.70 -9.74 16.31
C GLU A 23 11.36 -8.38 16.04
N THR A 24 11.03 -7.73 14.93
CA THR A 24 11.62 -6.45 14.50
C THR A 24 10.57 -5.35 14.40
N PRO A 25 9.83 -5.06 15.49
CA PRO A 25 8.62 -4.24 15.42
C PRO A 25 8.88 -2.76 15.14
N TRP A 26 10.14 -2.32 15.04
CA TRP A 26 10.52 -0.98 14.58
C TRP A 26 10.51 -0.83 13.05
N HIS A 27 10.41 -1.91 12.29
CA HIS A 27 10.24 -1.91 10.83
C HIS A 27 8.79 -2.14 10.44
N ILE A 28 8.25 -1.31 9.55
CA ILE A 28 6.99 -1.62 8.86
C ILE A 28 7.31 -2.48 7.63
N TYR A 29 6.72 -3.67 7.58
CA TYR A 29 6.80 -4.58 6.44
C TYR A 29 5.56 -4.42 5.57
N GLN A 30 5.72 -3.80 4.39
CA GLN A 30 4.66 -3.72 3.40
C GLN A 30 4.74 -4.93 2.46
N ILE A 31 3.85 -5.90 2.67
CA ILE A 31 3.74 -7.12 1.86
C ILE A 31 2.64 -6.93 0.81
N LEU A 32 2.91 -7.30 -0.43
CA LEU A 32 1.98 -7.19 -1.55
C LEU A 32 1.93 -8.52 -2.30
N THR A 33 0.72 -8.98 -2.64
CA THR A 33 0.50 -10.22 -3.40
C THR A 33 -0.59 -10.09 -4.45
N LYS A 34 -0.56 -10.97 -5.45
CA LYS A 34 -1.68 -11.25 -6.37
C LYS A 34 -2.38 -12.57 -6.07
N ARG A 35 -1.89 -13.32 -5.08
CA ARG A 35 -2.32 -14.68 -4.72
C ARG A 35 -3.23 -14.62 -3.49
N ASP A 36 -4.32 -13.88 -3.61
CA ASP A 36 -5.27 -13.57 -2.55
C ASP A 36 -5.92 -14.81 -1.92
N GLN A 37 -6.25 -15.83 -2.72
CA GLN A 37 -6.78 -17.10 -2.19
C GLN A 37 -5.77 -17.82 -1.29
N ARG A 38 -4.50 -17.90 -1.71
CA ARG A 38 -3.44 -18.51 -0.89
C ARG A 38 -3.14 -17.68 0.34
N LEU A 39 -3.20 -16.35 0.22
CA LEU A 39 -3.10 -15.45 1.37
C LEU A 39 -4.17 -15.77 2.41
N VAL A 40 -5.44 -15.92 2.01
CA VAL A 40 -6.54 -16.27 2.92
C VAL A 40 -6.34 -17.64 3.54
N GLU A 41 -5.99 -18.65 2.73
CA GLU A 41 -5.74 -20.01 3.19
C GLU A 41 -4.67 -20.07 4.28
N LEU A 42 -3.57 -19.33 4.09
CA LEU A 42 -2.40 -19.39 4.99
C LEU A 42 -2.46 -18.37 6.12
N ALA A 43 -3.29 -17.33 6.03
CA ALA A 43 -3.36 -16.27 7.05
C ALA A 43 -3.56 -16.79 8.50
N PRO A 44 -4.39 -17.83 8.76
CA PRO A 44 -4.53 -18.39 10.11
C PRO A 44 -3.27 -19.08 10.67
N GLU A 45 -2.36 -19.52 9.80
CA GLU A 45 -1.13 -20.25 10.15
C GLU A 45 0.08 -19.32 10.37
N LEU A 46 -0.12 -18.01 10.23
CA LEU A 46 0.92 -16.98 10.29
C LEU A 46 0.75 -16.07 11.51
N GLU A 47 1.87 -15.65 12.09
CA GLU A 47 1.87 -14.75 13.25
C GLU A 47 1.79 -13.28 12.81
N TRP A 48 0.60 -12.69 12.90
CA TRP A 48 0.38 -11.28 12.55
C TRP A 48 0.77 -10.33 13.70
N SER A 49 1.47 -9.25 13.36
CA SER A 49 1.84 -8.15 14.26
C SER A 49 1.52 -6.79 13.64
N ASP A 50 1.40 -5.74 14.47
CA ASP A 50 0.98 -4.39 14.02
C ASP A 50 1.88 -3.77 12.93
N ASN A 51 3.13 -4.23 12.86
CA ASN A 51 4.13 -3.76 11.91
C ASN A 51 4.14 -4.53 10.58
N ILE A 52 3.24 -5.51 10.40
CA ILE A 52 3.01 -6.24 9.15
C ILE A 52 1.80 -5.64 8.45
N TRP A 53 2.03 -4.98 7.32
CA TRP A 53 0.99 -4.37 6.50
C TRP A 53 0.78 -5.22 5.26
N MET A 54 -0.45 -5.64 5.02
CA MET A 54 -0.79 -6.55 3.93
C MET A 54 -1.58 -5.83 2.86
N GLY A 55 -1.26 -6.09 1.61
CA GLY A 55 -2.03 -5.57 0.50
C GLY A 55 -2.13 -6.52 -0.68
N VAL A 56 -3.10 -6.22 -1.54
CA VAL A 56 -3.33 -6.95 -2.79
C VAL A 56 -3.18 -6.00 -3.97
N SER A 57 -2.69 -6.51 -5.09
CA SER A 57 -2.73 -5.75 -6.35
C SER A 57 -4.12 -5.83 -6.96
N VAL A 58 -4.65 -4.68 -7.40
CA VAL A 58 -5.94 -4.57 -8.10
C VAL A 58 -5.71 -3.77 -9.37
N GLU A 59 -5.30 -4.44 -10.45
CA GLU A 59 -4.86 -3.76 -11.67
C GLU A 59 -6.03 -3.27 -12.54
N ASN A 60 -7.18 -3.92 -12.47
CA ASN A 60 -8.40 -3.59 -13.22
C ASN A 60 -9.64 -4.23 -12.56
N GLN A 61 -10.84 -3.89 -13.07
CA GLN A 61 -12.11 -4.27 -12.43
C GLN A 61 -12.27 -5.77 -12.14
N PRO A 62 -11.86 -6.70 -13.02
CA PRO A 62 -11.94 -8.14 -12.71
C PRO A 62 -11.17 -8.58 -11.46
N TYR A 63 -10.21 -7.81 -10.95
CA TYR A 63 -9.44 -8.19 -9.76
C TYR A 63 -9.94 -7.56 -8.47
N THR A 64 -11.11 -6.90 -8.47
CA THR A 64 -11.66 -6.29 -7.25
C THR A 64 -12.10 -7.33 -6.22
N GLU A 65 -12.36 -8.57 -6.62
CA GLU A 65 -12.62 -9.71 -5.72
C GLU A 65 -11.49 -9.94 -4.70
N ARG A 66 -10.24 -9.58 -5.03
CA ARG A 66 -9.10 -9.69 -4.11
C ARG A 66 -9.25 -8.79 -2.88
N ILE A 67 -10.03 -7.73 -2.99
CA ILE A 67 -10.33 -6.82 -1.88
C ILE A 67 -11.11 -7.58 -0.81
N ASP A 68 -12.04 -8.44 -1.21
CA ASP A 68 -12.87 -9.26 -0.31
C ASP A 68 -11.99 -10.23 0.46
N ALA A 69 -11.14 -10.98 -0.25
CA ALA A 69 -10.16 -11.87 0.34
C ALA A 69 -9.22 -11.13 1.33
N LEU A 70 -8.74 -9.93 0.99
CA LEU A 70 -7.89 -9.14 1.89
C LEU A 70 -8.61 -8.80 3.22
N ARG A 71 -9.94 -8.60 3.21
CA ARG A 71 -10.71 -8.29 4.42
C ARG A 71 -10.71 -9.45 5.44
N GLU A 72 -10.57 -10.68 4.98
CA GLU A 72 -10.51 -11.88 5.84
C GLU A 72 -9.16 -11.99 6.60
N VAL A 73 -8.11 -11.32 6.11
CA VAL A 73 -6.78 -11.38 6.69
C VAL A 73 -6.68 -10.48 7.93
N PRO A 74 -6.12 -10.94 9.07
CA PRO A 74 -6.08 -10.17 10.31
C PRO A 74 -4.93 -9.13 10.36
N ALA A 75 -4.66 -8.45 9.23
CA ALA A 75 -3.62 -7.43 9.16
C ALA A 75 -4.10 -6.10 9.77
N LYS A 76 -3.24 -5.45 10.58
CA LYS A 76 -3.50 -4.13 11.17
C LYS A 76 -3.75 -3.06 10.11
N VAL A 77 -2.98 -3.10 9.02
CA VAL A 77 -3.15 -2.25 7.84
C VAL A 77 -3.38 -3.14 6.62
N ARG A 78 -4.52 -2.92 5.96
CA ARG A 78 -4.92 -3.53 4.70
C ARG A 78 -4.85 -2.46 3.64
N PHE A 79 -4.05 -2.65 2.60
CA PHE A 79 -3.90 -1.64 1.54
C PHE A 79 -4.13 -2.21 0.15
N LEU A 80 -4.62 -1.37 -0.76
CA LEU A 80 -4.76 -1.72 -2.16
C LEU A 80 -3.60 -1.11 -2.94
N SER A 81 -2.96 -1.93 -3.77
CA SER A 81 -2.05 -1.44 -4.80
C SER A 81 -2.76 -1.52 -6.14
N CYS A 82 -3.33 -0.40 -6.56
CA CYS A 82 -3.91 -0.24 -7.89
C CYS A 82 -2.76 0.03 -8.89
N GLU A 83 -1.85 -0.93 -9.02
CA GLU A 83 -0.60 -0.83 -9.78
C GLU A 83 -0.18 -2.14 -10.48
N PRO A 84 0.16 -2.07 -11.78
CA PRO A 84 -0.16 -0.96 -12.67
C PRO A 84 -1.68 -0.77 -12.77
N LEU A 85 -2.17 0.47 -12.77
CA LEU A 85 -3.58 0.73 -13.04
C LEU A 85 -3.84 0.59 -14.55
N LEU A 86 -4.59 -0.43 -14.92
CA LEU A 86 -4.83 -0.86 -16.30
C LEU A 86 -6.29 -0.67 -16.76
N GLY A 87 -7.15 -0.14 -15.89
CA GLY A 87 -8.55 0.15 -16.20
C GLY A 87 -9.21 0.98 -15.10
N ALA A 88 -10.46 1.40 -15.35
CA ALA A 88 -11.29 1.98 -14.31
C ALA A 88 -11.59 0.94 -13.21
N LEU A 89 -11.78 1.43 -11.98
CA LEU A 89 -12.06 0.64 -10.79
C LEU A 89 -13.20 1.26 -10.00
N GLU A 90 -14.19 0.45 -9.66
CA GLU A 90 -15.14 0.70 -8.59
C GLU A 90 -14.74 -0.16 -7.38
N LEU A 91 -14.40 0.49 -6.26
CA LEU A 91 -13.78 -0.13 -5.09
C LEU A 91 -14.74 -0.10 -3.88
N ASP A 92 -14.98 -1.26 -3.27
CA ASP A 92 -15.49 -1.30 -1.89
C ASP A 92 -14.31 -1.10 -0.93
N LEU A 93 -14.23 0.08 -0.32
CA LEU A 93 -13.14 0.46 0.58
C LEU A 93 -13.43 0.11 2.05
N THR A 94 -14.54 -0.58 2.34
CA THR A 94 -14.88 -1.01 3.70
C THR A 94 -13.76 -1.87 4.29
N GLY A 95 -13.17 -1.45 5.41
CA GLY A 95 -12.08 -2.19 6.06
C GLY A 95 -10.71 -2.08 5.38
N ILE A 96 -10.58 -1.18 4.40
CA ILE A 96 -9.32 -0.83 3.74
C ILE A 96 -8.74 0.45 4.35
N HIS A 97 -7.45 0.45 4.59
CA HIS A 97 -6.76 1.49 5.37
C HIS A 97 -5.86 2.40 4.52
N TRP A 98 -5.57 2.02 3.27
CA TRP A 98 -4.74 2.81 2.37
C TRP A 98 -4.90 2.37 0.91
N VAL A 99 -4.94 3.32 -0.02
CA VAL A 99 -4.95 3.04 -1.47
C VAL A 99 -3.76 3.70 -2.15
N ILE A 100 -3.03 2.90 -2.91
CA ILE A 100 -1.86 3.30 -3.69
C ILE A 100 -2.20 3.17 -5.17
N VAL A 101 -2.03 4.23 -5.96
CA VAL A 101 -2.32 4.26 -7.39
C VAL A 101 -1.07 4.60 -8.19
N GLY A 102 -0.85 3.91 -9.30
CA GLY A 102 0.31 4.17 -10.15
C GLY A 102 0.29 3.45 -11.50
N GLY A 103 0.94 4.06 -12.49
CA GLY A 103 1.08 3.52 -13.84
C GLY A 103 2.25 2.53 -13.98
N GLU A 104 2.21 1.77 -15.07
CA GLU A 104 3.22 0.77 -15.41
C GLU A 104 4.57 1.39 -15.74
N SER A 105 5.66 0.73 -15.35
CA SER A 105 7.02 1.12 -15.73
C SER A 105 7.65 0.07 -16.64
N GLY A 106 8.45 0.50 -17.62
CA GLY A 106 9.23 -0.38 -18.49
C GLY A 106 9.05 -0.08 -19.98
N PHE A 107 9.76 -0.86 -20.80
CA PHE A 107 9.84 -0.65 -22.25
C PHE A 107 8.49 -0.70 -22.96
N LYS A 108 7.54 -1.49 -22.46
CA LYS A 108 6.18 -1.66 -23.00
C LYS A 108 5.09 -1.17 -22.03
N HIS A 109 5.37 -0.14 -21.24
CA HIS A 109 4.41 0.37 -20.27
C HIS A 109 3.08 0.77 -20.93
N ARG A 110 1.99 0.29 -20.36
CA ARG A 110 0.64 0.69 -20.76
C ARG A 110 0.29 2.04 -20.13
N PRO A 111 -0.38 2.95 -20.88
CA PRO A 111 -0.76 4.23 -20.36
C PRO A 111 -1.88 4.08 -19.31
N ILE A 112 -1.70 4.74 -18.17
CA ILE A 112 -2.76 5.01 -17.20
C ILE A 112 -3.53 6.25 -17.66
N LYS A 113 -4.84 6.29 -17.44
CA LYS A 113 -5.66 7.45 -17.80
C LYS A 113 -5.97 8.34 -16.58
N PRO A 114 -5.89 9.68 -16.70
CA PRO A 114 -6.17 10.60 -15.59
C PRO A 114 -7.55 10.42 -14.95
N GLU A 115 -8.58 10.12 -15.75
CA GLU A 115 -9.94 9.89 -15.28
C GLU A 115 -10.05 8.68 -14.33
N TRP A 116 -9.21 7.65 -14.49
CA TRP A 116 -9.18 6.51 -13.58
C TRP A 116 -8.57 6.89 -12.23
N VAL A 117 -7.50 7.69 -12.25
CA VAL A 117 -6.86 8.20 -11.03
C VAL A 117 -7.81 9.14 -10.27
N GLN A 118 -8.51 10.02 -11.00
CA GLN A 118 -9.50 10.95 -10.45
C GLN A 118 -10.66 10.21 -9.78
N SER A 119 -11.24 9.19 -10.44
CA SER A 119 -12.32 8.38 -9.85
C SER A 119 -11.88 7.69 -8.55
N ILE A 120 -10.70 7.06 -8.52
CA ILE A 120 -10.20 6.40 -7.30
C ILE A 120 -9.95 7.44 -6.18
N LEU A 121 -9.42 8.61 -6.51
CA LEU A 121 -9.25 9.70 -5.54
C LEU A 121 -10.60 10.08 -4.92
N GLU A 122 -11.64 10.28 -5.71
CA GLU A 122 -12.99 10.62 -5.22
C GLU A 122 -13.57 9.52 -4.32
N GLN A 123 -13.42 8.25 -4.71
CA GLN A 123 -13.83 7.10 -3.89
C GLN A 123 -13.12 7.08 -2.53
N THR A 124 -11.80 7.29 -2.53
CA THR A 124 -11.02 7.33 -1.28
C THR A 124 -11.38 8.51 -0.38
N GLN A 125 -11.64 9.69 -0.95
CA GLN A 125 -12.12 10.85 -0.19
C GLN A 125 -13.48 10.59 0.44
N LYS A 126 -14.42 10.00 -0.31
CA LYS A 126 -15.75 9.64 0.18
C LYS A 126 -15.71 8.61 1.31
N ALA A 127 -14.76 7.67 1.24
CA ALA A 127 -14.58 6.62 2.25
C ALA A 127 -13.61 7.03 3.39
N GLU A 128 -13.07 8.25 3.37
CA GLU A 128 -12.04 8.72 4.31
C GLU A 128 -10.79 7.81 4.39
N VAL A 129 -10.45 7.16 3.26
CA VAL A 129 -9.28 6.30 3.16
C VAL A 129 -8.09 7.10 2.60
N PRO A 130 -6.90 7.03 3.21
CA PRO A 130 -5.70 7.68 2.69
C PRO A 130 -5.37 7.26 1.25
N PHE A 131 -5.03 8.25 0.42
CA PHE A 131 -4.68 8.09 -0.98
C PHE A 131 -3.23 8.48 -1.26
N PHE A 132 -2.51 7.59 -1.93
CA PHE A 132 -1.14 7.81 -2.39
C PHE A 132 -1.04 7.63 -3.90
N PHE A 133 -0.65 8.70 -4.61
CA PHE A 133 -0.34 8.62 -6.03
C PHE A 133 1.15 8.42 -6.24
N LYS A 134 1.52 7.23 -6.72
CA LYS A 134 2.92 6.84 -6.84
C LYS A 134 3.58 7.42 -8.07
N GLN A 135 2.97 7.30 -9.25
CA GLN A 135 3.49 7.81 -10.53
C GLN A 135 2.52 7.59 -11.71
N TRP A 136 2.72 8.32 -12.81
CA TRP A 136 2.05 8.07 -14.10
C TRP A 136 2.59 6.85 -14.87
N GLY A 137 3.74 6.30 -14.47
CA GLY A 137 4.43 5.25 -15.22
C GLY A 137 5.44 5.80 -16.23
N GLY A 138 5.93 4.97 -17.16
CA GLY A 138 6.85 5.38 -18.21
C GLY A 138 7.99 4.40 -18.48
N ARG A 139 8.92 4.78 -19.38
CA ARG A 139 10.03 3.91 -19.85
C ARG A 139 10.89 3.36 -18.70
N TYR A 140 11.05 4.11 -17.63
CA TYR A 140 11.71 3.70 -16.40
C TYR A 140 10.92 4.24 -15.20
N SER A 141 11.23 3.71 -14.01
CA SER A 141 10.59 4.15 -12.77
C SER A 141 10.75 5.66 -12.57
N LYS A 142 9.64 6.35 -12.26
CA LYS A 142 9.53 7.81 -12.06
C LYS A 142 9.55 8.66 -13.34
N ALA A 143 9.63 8.09 -14.54
CA ALA A 143 9.70 8.85 -15.78
C ALA A 143 8.51 9.80 -15.98
N GLY A 144 7.28 9.36 -15.67
CA GLY A 144 6.07 10.17 -15.78
C GLY A 144 5.83 11.12 -14.59
N GLY A 145 6.71 11.13 -13.58
CA GLY A 145 6.52 11.97 -12.39
C GLY A 145 5.34 11.56 -11.51
N ARG A 146 5.05 12.39 -10.50
CA ARG A 146 4.07 12.13 -9.43
C ARG A 146 3.07 13.27 -9.21
N ILE A 147 3.09 14.26 -10.08
CA ILE A 147 2.20 15.43 -9.98
C ILE A 147 0.86 15.05 -10.59
N PHE A 148 -0.21 15.23 -9.81
CA PHE A 148 -1.59 15.04 -10.25
C PHE A 148 -2.44 16.16 -9.63
N ASN A 149 -3.15 16.92 -10.47
CA ASN A 149 -3.84 18.15 -10.08
C ASN A 149 -2.89 19.13 -9.35
N ASP A 150 -1.76 19.44 -9.99
CA ASP A 150 -0.73 20.41 -9.55
C ASP A 150 -0.10 20.16 -8.18
N ARG A 151 -0.25 18.94 -7.64
CA ARG A 151 0.35 18.55 -6.36
C ARG A 151 0.77 17.08 -6.33
N THR A 152 1.49 16.70 -5.26
CA THR A 152 1.72 15.29 -4.92
C THR A 152 0.67 14.81 -3.93
N TRP A 153 0.34 13.53 -4.02
CA TRP A 153 -0.58 12.85 -3.11
C TRP A 153 0.20 11.77 -2.36
N ASP A 154 0.59 12.08 -1.12
CA ASP A 154 1.50 11.27 -0.32
C ASP A 154 0.89 10.88 1.04
N GLN A 155 -0.43 10.69 1.10
CA GLN A 155 -1.10 10.36 2.36
C GLN A 155 -0.71 8.96 2.84
N MET A 156 -0.66 8.78 4.15
CA MET A 156 -0.28 7.54 4.83
C MET A 156 -1.39 7.12 5.82
N PRO A 157 -1.55 5.82 6.11
CA PRO A 157 -2.47 5.35 7.15
C PRO A 157 -2.10 5.90 8.53
N ILE A 158 -3.09 6.06 9.40
CA ILE A 158 -2.92 6.56 10.78
C ILE A 158 -1.86 5.74 11.54
N ALA A 159 -1.84 4.42 11.33
CA ALA A 159 -0.85 3.49 11.90
C ALA A 159 0.61 3.89 11.60
N TRP A 160 0.88 4.59 10.49
CA TRP A 160 2.21 5.14 10.20
C TRP A 160 2.65 6.15 11.27
N ASN A 161 1.75 7.05 11.66
CA ASN A 161 2.04 8.10 12.62
C ASN A 161 2.19 7.51 14.02
N GLU A 162 1.36 6.53 14.38
CA GLU A 162 1.47 5.77 15.63
C GLU A 162 2.84 5.09 15.73
N HIS A 163 3.26 4.40 14.65
CA HIS A 163 4.58 3.76 14.57
C HIS A 163 5.73 4.75 14.73
N LEU A 164 5.68 5.88 14.03
CA LEU A 164 6.71 6.93 14.14
C LEU A 164 6.80 7.51 15.55
N MET A 165 5.68 7.65 16.25
CA MET A 165 5.68 8.12 17.64
C MET A 165 6.27 7.07 18.58
N GLN A 166 5.87 5.80 18.44
CA GLN A 166 6.37 4.68 19.25
C GLN A 166 7.89 4.50 19.13
N TYR A 167 8.43 4.59 17.92
CA TYR A 167 9.85 4.34 17.65
C TYR A 167 10.69 5.60 17.41
N LYS A 168 10.17 6.77 17.78
CA LYS A 168 10.81 8.08 17.56
C LYS A 168 12.28 8.13 18.01
N HIS A 169 12.61 7.47 19.12
CA HIS A 169 13.98 7.41 19.66
C HIS A 169 14.94 6.62 18.77
N LYS A 170 14.49 5.57 18.08
CA LYS A 170 15.32 4.81 17.12
C LYS A 170 15.59 5.57 15.82
N PHE A 171 14.68 6.45 15.41
CA PHE A 171 14.83 7.25 14.19
C PHE A 171 15.50 8.62 14.43
N SER A 172 15.85 8.95 15.68
CA SER A 172 16.51 10.19 16.04
C SER A 172 18.03 10.12 15.82
N SER A 173 18.46 9.96 14.56
CA SER A 173 19.67 10.66 14.11
C SER A 173 19.25 12.03 13.55
N LYS A 174 19.88 13.09 14.06
CA LYS A 174 19.54 14.51 13.87
C LYS A 174 19.57 14.92 12.40
N SER A 175 18.43 14.96 11.69
CA SER A 175 18.22 15.86 10.53
C SER A 175 16.79 15.83 9.95
N LYS A 176 16.03 14.74 10.12
CA LYS A 176 14.76 14.55 9.37
C LYS A 176 13.49 15.00 10.10
N LEU A 177 13.48 15.01 11.43
CA LEU A 177 12.30 15.31 12.24
C LEU A 177 11.78 16.77 12.10
N MET A 178 12.66 17.72 11.76
CA MET A 178 12.27 19.13 11.63
C MET A 178 11.43 19.41 10.37
N LYS A 179 11.59 18.60 9.30
CA LYS A 179 10.80 18.76 8.06
C LYS A 179 9.38 18.19 8.16
N ILE A 180 9.14 17.23 9.05
CA ILE A 180 7.81 16.64 9.23
C ILE A 180 6.90 17.62 9.96
N LYS A 181 7.36 18.26 11.05
CA LYS A 181 6.54 19.24 11.79
C LYS A 181 6.12 20.47 10.96
N GLN A 182 6.95 20.91 10.02
CA GLN A 182 6.67 22.12 9.24
C GLN A 182 5.62 21.93 8.14
N LYS A 183 5.39 20.69 7.67
CA LYS A 183 4.44 20.41 6.59
C LYS A 183 2.99 20.21 7.07
N PHE A 184 2.77 20.00 8.37
CA PHE A 184 1.45 19.73 8.95
C PHE A 184 0.81 20.92 9.68
N LEU A 185 1.54 22.02 9.89
CA LEU A 185 1.00 23.26 10.50
C LEU A 185 0.43 24.27 9.47
N LEU A 186 0.51 23.96 8.16
CA LEU A 186 0.12 24.88 7.09
C LEU A 186 -1.10 24.42 6.27
N SER A 187 -1.84 23.40 6.72
CA SER A 187 -3.09 22.97 6.05
C SER A 187 -4.38 23.33 6.81
N THR A 188 -4.30 24.26 7.75
CA THR A 188 -5.49 24.86 8.38
C THR A 188 -5.41 26.37 8.19
N HIS A 189 -5.78 26.84 6.99
CA HIS A 189 -6.39 28.15 6.71
C HIS A 189 -7.01 28.10 5.32
#